data_AF-A0A9P1HGF0-F1
#
_entry.id   AF-A0A9P1HGF0-F1
#
_cell.length_a   1.000
_cell.length_b   1.000
_cell.length_c   1.000
_cell.angle_alpha   90.00
_cell.angle_beta   90.00
_cell.angle_gamma   90.00
#
_symmetry.space_group_name_H-M   'P 1'
#
loop_
_entity.id
_entity.type
_entity.pdbx_description
1 polymer ?
#
loop_
_entity_poly.entity_id
_entity_poly.type
_entity_poly.pdbx_seq_one_letter_code
_entity_poly.pdbx_strand_id
1 'polypeptide(L)'
;MVSKTLSVLLLLALTCQATAQCDVDRFVSCQNVFAQSLGIDDSYNWLDPEGLSLQVENIFANGRSNHQSEKGIIGVCNSYDDFLNCMMKNAISSEECFDPLFLINHDNKPKEAYRYAFLMNMLRFQCGAGFFPAVDNWTCLQKIYKGKSGALDSCTTKFYQNIAFDSDNACQYVQDGMECYKNVVSGCGLTAKYYACESFKEFTKPKYNYCSAICRLQ
;
A
#
# COMPACT_ATOMS: atom_id res chain seq x y z
N MET A 1 -26.12 22.02 -60.73
CA MET A 1 -26.27 22.72 -59.44
C MET A 1 -27.57 22.19 -58.84
N VAL A 2 -27.59 21.34 -57.80
CA VAL A 2 -27.23 21.63 -56.41
C VAL A 2 -26.72 20.33 -55.75
N SER A 3 -25.53 20.40 -55.16
CA SER A 3 -24.96 19.36 -54.29
C SER A 3 -25.66 19.39 -52.94
N LYS A 4 -26.17 18.25 -52.46
CA LYS A 4 -26.63 18.09 -51.07
C LYS A 4 -25.67 17.16 -50.35
N THR A 5 -24.66 17.74 -49.72
CA THR A 5 -23.83 17.07 -48.72
C THR A 5 -24.62 16.93 -47.42
N LEU A 6 -24.89 15.68 -47.05
CA LEU A 6 -25.52 15.31 -45.78
C LEU A 6 -24.42 15.23 -44.70
N SER A 7 -24.26 16.28 -43.90
CA SER A 7 -23.35 16.27 -42.75
C SER A 7 -24.00 15.52 -41.60
N VAL A 8 -23.55 14.30 -41.33
CA VAL A 8 -23.90 13.56 -40.11
C VAL A 8 -22.99 14.07 -38.99
N LEU A 9 -23.54 14.90 -38.10
CA LEU A 9 -22.90 15.24 -36.84
C LEU A 9 -23.02 14.04 -35.89
N LEU A 10 -21.91 13.33 -35.70
CA LEU A 10 -21.77 12.31 -34.66
C LEU A 10 -21.56 13.04 -33.31
N LEU A 11 -22.63 13.20 -32.53
CA LEU A 11 -22.54 13.64 -31.14
C LEU A 11 -21.94 12.49 -30.31
N LEU A 12 -20.62 12.57 -30.05
CA LEU A 12 -19.98 11.82 -28.98
C LEU A 12 -20.55 12.31 -27.65
N ALA A 13 -21.54 11.60 -27.12
CA ALA A 13 -21.93 11.74 -25.73
C ALA A 13 -20.75 11.28 -24.87
N LEU A 14 -19.94 12.23 -24.37
CA LEU A 14 -19.15 11.99 -23.18
C LEU A 14 -20.15 11.74 -22.05
N THR A 15 -20.46 10.48 -21.76
CA THR A 15 -20.98 10.12 -20.45
C THR A 15 -19.89 10.49 -19.46
N CYS A 16 -20.09 11.59 -18.75
CA CYS A 16 -19.38 11.88 -17.51
C CYS A 16 -19.76 10.72 -16.58
N GLN A 17 -18.93 9.67 -16.56
CA GLN A 17 -19.02 8.68 -15.50
C GLN A 17 -18.82 9.49 -14.22
N ALA A 18 -19.83 9.50 -13.35
CA ALA A 18 -19.64 9.99 -12.00
C ALA A 18 -18.42 9.25 -11.45
N THR A 19 -17.35 9.99 -11.15
CA THR A 19 -16.20 9.43 -10.45
C THR A 19 -16.77 8.79 -9.19
N ALA A 20 -16.48 7.50 -9.00
CA ALA A 20 -16.99 6.71 -7.89
C ALA A 20 -16.43 7.28 -6.58
N GLN A 21 -17.11 8.29 -6.05
CA GLN A 21 -16.67 9.04 -4.88
C GLN A 21 -16.53 8.09 -3.69
N CYS A 22 -15.42 8.17 -2.95
CA CYS A 22 -15.29 7.40 -1.73
C CYS A 22 -16.41 7.75 -0.72
N ASP A 23 -17.13 6.73 -0.27
CA ASP A 23 -18.15 6.80 0.78
C ASP A 23 -17.60 6.11 2.04
N VAL A 24 -17.58 6.83 3.17
CA VAL A 24 -16.92 6.38 4.41
C VAL A 24 -17.55 5.09 4.95
N ASP A 25 -18.88 4.97 4.94
CA ASP A 25 -19.56 3.81 5.50
C ASP A 25 -19.26 2.55 4.69
N ARG A 26 -19.29 2.67 3.35
CA ARG A 26 -18.89 1.58 2.45
C ARG A 26 -17.40 1.25 2.57
N PHE A 27 -16.55 2.26 2.71
CA PHE A 27 -15.12 2.09 2.89
C PHE A 27 -14.81 1.32 4.17
N VAL A 28 -15.40 1.70 5.30
CA VAL A 28 -15.27 1.01 6.59
C VAL A 28 -15.81 -0.42 6.49
N SER A 29 -16.96 -0.63 5.84
CA SER A 29 -17.49 -1.98 5.61
C SER A 29 -16.51 -2.86 4.83
N CYS A 30 -15.82 -2.31 3.83
CA CYS A 30 -14.82 -3.05 3.07
C CYS A 30 -13.50 -3.25 3.83
N GLN A 31 -13.10 -2.30 4.68
CA GLN A 31 -11.97 -2.47 5.59
C GLN A 31 -12.24 -3.61 6.60
N ASN A 32 -13.49 -3.80 7.02
CA ASN A 32 -13.87 -4.94 7.87
C ASN A 32 -13.74 -6.28 7.14
N VAL A 33 -14.00 -6.32 5.82
CA VAL A 33 -13.71 -7.51 4.99
C VAL A 33 -12.21 -7.81 5.02
N PHE A 34 -11.36 -6.79 4.90
CA PHE A 34 -9.91 -6.97 4.99
C PHE A 34 -9.48 -7.58 6.33
N ALA A 35 -9.95 -7.01 7.44
CA ALA A 35 -9.65 -7.51 8.78
C ALA A 35 -10.13 -8.97 8.96
N GLN A 36 -11.34 -9.27 8.47
CA GLN A 36 -11.90 -10.63 8.51
C GLN A 36 -11.09 -11.62 7.67
N SER A 37 -10.69 -11.27 6.44
CA SER A 37 -9.86 -12.16 5.60
C SER A 37 -8.46 -12.36 6.18
N LEU A 38 -7.89 -11.35 6.83
CA LEU A 38 -6.64 -11.46 7.59
C LEU A 38 -6.78 -12.26 8.90
N GLY A 39 -7.99 -12.37 9.45
CA GLY A 39 -8.24 -12.99 10.75
C GLY A 39 -7.75 -12.15 11.93
N ILE A 40 -7.90 -10.82 11.81
CA ILE A 40 -7.50 -9.84 12.83
C ILE A 40 -8.73 -9.07 13.33
N ASP A 41 -8.56 -8.35 14.45
CA ASP A 41 -9.60 -7.46 14.99
C ASP A 41 -9.85 -6.27 14.05
N ASP A 42 -11.11 -5.86 13.89
CA ASP A 42 -11.50 -4.76 12.98
C ASP A 42 -11.13 -3.37 13.50
N SER A 43 -10.71 -3.26 14.76
CA SER A 43 -10.08 -2.05 15.30
C SER A 43 -8.74 -1.70 14.64
N TYR A 44 -8.05 -2.69 14.04
CA TYR A 44 -6.85 -2.47 13.24
C TYR A 44 -7.23 -1.98 11.84
N ASN A 45 -7.43 -0.67 11.71
CA ASN A 45 -7.95 -0.05 10.50
C ASN A 45 -7.25 1.30 10.22
N TRP A 46 -7.82 2.14 9.37
CA TRP A 46 -7.29 3.47 9.04
C TRP A 46 -7.14 4.44 10.22
N LEU A 47 -7.83 4.20 11.34
CA LEU A 47 -7.69 4.93 12.59
C LEU A 47 -6.55 4.40 13.48
N ASP A 48 -6.08 3.18 13.22
CA ASP A 48 -4.91 2.54 13.84
C ASP A 48 -4.01 1.83 12.79
N PRO A 49 -3.40 2.60 11.87
CA PRO A 49 -2.58 2.04 10.81
C PRO A 49 -1.28 1.42 11.32
N GLU A 50 -0.78 1.86 12.47
CA GLU A 50 0.38 1.27 13.13
C GLU A 50 0.06 -0.15 13.64
N GLY A 51 -1.07 -0.31 14.35
CA GLY A 51 -1.57 -1.62 14.74
C GLY A 51 -1.85 -2.52 13.53
N LEU A 52 -2.48 -2.00 12.48
CA LEU A 52 -2.70 -2.74 11.24
C LEU A 52 -1.39 -3.20 10.57
N SER A 53 -0.38 -2.33 10.49
CA SER A 53 0.94 -2.68 9.95
C SER A 53 1.60 -3.81 10.75
N LEU A 54 1.53 -3.76 12.08
CA LEU A 54 2.05 -4.82 12.96
C LEU A 54 1.33 -6.15 12.75
N GLN A 55 0.00 -6.12 12.55
CA GLN A 55 -0.74 -7.33 12.22
C GLN A 55 -0.31 -7.92 10.87
N VAL A 56 -0.19 -7.10 9.82
CA VAL A 56 0.30 -7.54 8.51
C VAL A 56 1.69 -8.17 8.61
N GLU A 57 2.63 -7.53 9.34
CA GLU A 57 3.96 -8.08 9.56
C GLU A 57 3.94 -9.40 10.35
N ASN A 58 3.07 -9.52 11.34
CA ASN A 58 2.86 -10.76 12.08
C ASN A 58 2.38 -11.89 11.15
N ILE A 59 1.54 -11.57 10.17
CA ILE A 59 1.08 -12.54 9.15
C ILE A 59 2.24 -12.91 8.22
N PHE A 60 3.08 -11.96 7.79
CA PHE A 60 4.30 -12.27 7.04
C PHE A 60 5.23 -13.21 7.81
N ALA A 61 5.45 -12.94 9.10
CA ALA A 61 6.29 -13.76 9.96
C ALA A 61 5.69 -15.14 10.20
N ASN A 62 4.45 -15.23 10.68
CA ASN A 62 3.88 -16.44 11.27
C ASN A 62 2.88 -17.16 10.36
N GLY A 63 2.47 -16.52 9.26
CA GLY A 63 1.71 -17.13 8.18
C GLY A 63 0.26 -17.47 8.51
N ARG A 64 -0.33 -16.86 9.54
CA ARG A 64 -1.73 -17.12 9.90
C ARG A 64 -2.63 -16.04 9.30
N SER A 65 -3.50 -16.44 8.38
CA SER A 65 -4.63 -15.64 7.90
C SER A 65 -5.88 -16.53 7.88
N ASN A 66 -7.07 -15.99 7.63
CA ASN A 66 -8.27 -16.81 7.47
C ASN A 66 -8.34 -17.54 6.12
N HIS A 67 -7.41 -17.25 5.20
CA HIS A 67 -7.18 -18.09 4.04
C HIS A 67 -6.46 -19.39 4.47
N GLN A 68 -7.25 -20.43 4.77
CA GLN A 68 -6.82 -21.67 5.43
C GLN A 68 -5.67 -22.44 4.73
N SER A 69 -5.35 -22.12 3.48
CA SER A 69 -4.27 -22.75 2.71
C SER A 69 -3.11 -21.80 2.36
N GLU A 70 -3.20 -20.53 2.72
CA GLU A 70 -2.31 -19.48 2.25
C GLU A 70 -1.61 -18.79 3.42
N LYS A 71 -0.29 -18.63 3.29
CA LYS A 71 0.56 -18.17 4.38
C LYS A 71 1.40 -16.99 3.93
N GLY A 72 1.67 -16.08 4.84
CA GLY A 72 2.60 -14.99 4.61
C GLY A 72 2.05 -14.02 3.59
N ILE A 73 2.88 -13.64 2.61
CA ILE A 73 2.50 -12.66 1.58
C ILE A 73 1.29 -13.09 0.75
N ILE A 74 1.12 -14.40 0.47
CA ILE A 74 -0.04 -14.88 -0.30
C ILE A 74 -1.34 -14.57 0.44
N GLY A 75 -1.40 -14.88 1.74
CA GLY A 75 -2.59 -14.61 2.55
C GLY A 75 -2.87 -13.11 2.68
N VAL A 76 -1.85 -12.28 2.87
CA VAL A 76 -2.04 -10.82 2.92
C VAL A 76 -2.55 -10.27 1.60
N CYS A 77 -2.01 -10.74 0.47
CA CYS A 77 -2.39 -10.25 -0.85
C CYS A 77 -3.78 -10.70 -1.28
N ASN A 78 -4.18 -11.92 -0.93
CA ASN A 78 -5.55 -12.36 -1.19
C ASN A 78 -6.56 -11.62 -0.31
N SER A 79 -6.23 -11.33 0.95
CA SER A 79 -7.06 -10.44 1.78
C SER A 79 -7.13 -9.02 1.22
N TYR A 80 -6.02 -8.49 0.69
CA TYR A 80 -6.00 -7.17 0.05
C TYR A 80 -6.83 -7.14 -1.23
N ASP A 81 -6.81 -8.22 -2.02
CA ASP A 81 -7.67 -8.38 -3.19
C ASP A 81 -9.15 -8.49 -2.80
N ASP A 82 -9.49 -9.20 -1.72
CA ASP A 82 -10.85 -9.24 -1.16
C ASP A 82 -11.34 -7.83 -0.79
N PHE A 83 -10.46 -7.03 -0.20
CA PHE A 83 -10.73 -5.64 0.14
C PHE A 83 -11.03 -4.80 -1.10
N LEU A 84 -10.13 -4.81 -2.10
CA LEU A 84 -10.34 -4.08 -3.35
C LEU A 84 -11.58 -4.56 -4.11
N ASN A 85 -11.86 -5.86 -4.10
CA ASN A 85 -13.07 -6.43 -4.69
C ASN A 85 -14.34 -5.95 -3.98
N CYS A 86 -14.31 -5.81 -2.65
CA CYS A 86 -15.42 -5.19 -1.91
C CYS A 86 -15.64 -3.74 -2.35
N MET A 87 -14.57 -2.95 -2.47
CA MET A 87 -14.64 -1.55 -2.89
C MET A 87 -15.24 -1.42 -4.29
N MET A 88 -14.76 -2.23 -5.24
CA MET A 88 -15.29 -2.28 -6.59
C MET A 88 -16.78 -2.66 -6.62
N LYS A 89 -17.20 -3.68 -5.86
CA LYS A 89 -18.61 -4.10 -5.77
C LYS A 89 -19.52 -3.02 -5.16
N ASN A 90 -18.96 -2.19 -4.27
CA ASN A 90 -19.64 -1.06 -3.65
C ASN A 90 -19.54 0.24 -4.47
N ALA A 91 -18.93 0.18 -5.66
CA ALA A 91 -18.72 1.33 -6.55
C ALA A 91 -18.03 2.51 -5.84
N ILE A 92 -16.96 2.23 -5.09
CA ILE A 92 -16.07 3.24 -4.50
C ILE A 92 -14.63 3.03 -4.99
N SER A 93 -13.87 4.11 -5.14
CA SER A 93 -12.50 4.07 -5.67
C SER A 93 -11.46 3.86 -4.57
N SER A 94 -10.55 2.89 -4.74
CA SER A 94 -9.37 2.76 -3.87
C SER A 94 -8.41 3.94 -3.98
N GLU A 95 -8.34 4.59 -5.14
CA GLU A 95 -7.48 5.76 -5.33
C GLU A 95 -7.97 6.96 -4.52
N GLU A 96 -9.29 7.11 -4.40
CA GLU A 96 -9.88 8.19 -3.60
C GLU A 96 -9.98 7.83 -2.11
N CYS A 97 -10.34 6.58 -1.78
CA CYS A 97 -10.47 6.16 -0.39
C CYS A 97 -9.14 6.02 0.33
N PHE A 98 -8.04 5.74 -0.38
CA PHE A 98 -6.69 5.71 0.20
C PHE A 98 -6.00 7.08 0.13
N ASP A 99 -6.64 8.09 -0.46
CA ASP A 99 -6.07 9.43 -0.57
C ASP A 99 -5.94 10.08 0.82
N PRO A 100 -4.75 10.59 1.20
CA PRO A 100 -4.56 11.22 2.49
C PRO A 100 -5.52 12.40 2.75
N LEU A 101 -5.91 13.18 1.74
CA LEU A 101 -6.82 14.32 1.92
C LEU A 101 -8.24 13.85 2.23
N PHE A 102 -8.71 12.79 1.56
CA PHE A 102 -9.98 12.15 1.93
C PHE A 102 -9.93 11.71 3.40
N LEU A 103 -8.90 10.95 3.78
CA LEU A 103 -8.76 10.43 5.14
C LEU A 103 -8.67 11.56 6.19
N ILE A 104 -7.92 12.63 5.92
CA ILE A 104 -7.81 13.82 6.81
C ILE A 104 -9.16 14.52 6.99
N ASN A 105 -9.98 14.60 5.95
CA ASN A 105 -11.28 15.28 6.03
C ASN A 105 -12.32 14.47 6.83
N HIS A 106 -12.06 13.18 7.04
CA HIS A 106 -12.96 12.26 7.74
C HIS A 106 -12.39 11.72 9.06
N ASP A 107 -11.12 12.00 9.39
CA ASP A 107 -10.51 11.81 10.70
C ASP A 107 -9.62 13.00 11.08
N ASN A 108 -9.76 13.50 12.32
CA ASN A 108 -9.00 14.63 12.85
C ASN A 108 -7.54 14.29 13.19
N LYS A 109 -7.00 13.18 12.65
CA LYS A 109 -5.63 12.70 12.90
C LYS A 109 -4.82 12.63 11.60
N PRO A 110 -4.26 13.75 11.12
CA PRO A 110 -3.52 13.76 9.86
C PRO A 110 -2.33 12.81 9.78
N LYS A 111 -1.70 12.49 10.91
CA LYS A 111 -0.59 11.52 10.96
C LYS A 111 -1.06 10.11 10.61
N GLU A 112 -2.21 9.69 11.13
CA GLU A 112 -2.74 8.35 10.86
C GLU A 112 -3.24 8.23 9.41
N ALA A 113 -3.86 9.28 8.87
CA ALA A 113 -4.22 9.34 7.46
C ALA A 113 -3.04 9.05 6.52
N TYR A 114 -1.90 9.73 6.72
CA TYR A 114 -0.70 9.45 5.92
C TYR A 114 -0.13 8.06 6.16
N ARG A 115 -0.08 7.59 7.42
CA ARG A 115 0.41 6.25 7.77
C ARG A 115 -0.41 5.16 7.09
N TYR A 116 -1.73 5.29 7.08
CA TYR A 116 -2.62 4.35 6.41
C TYR A 116 -2.40 4.38 4.90
N ALA A 117 -2.37 5.56 4.28
CA ALA A 117 -2.11 5.69 2.84
C ALA A 117 -0.75 5.08 2.46
N PHE A 118 0.28 5.29 3.29
CA PHE A 118 1.60 4.70 3.09
C PHE A 118 1.57 3.17 3.12
N LEU A 119 0.89 2.60 4.13
CA LEU A 119 0.71 1.15 4.23
C LEU A 119 -0.06 0.58 3.03
N MET A 120 -1.17 1.21 2.63
CA MET A 120 -1.96 0.75 1.49
C MET A 120 -1.17 0.82 0.18
N ASN A 121 -0.36 1.86 -0.03
CA ASN A 121 0.46 1.94 -1.25
C ASN A 121 1.64 0.94 -1.23
N MET A 122 2.21 0.64 -0.06
CA MET A 122 3.17 -0.45 0.11
C MET A 122 2.55 -1.80 -0.24
N LEU A 123 1.36 -2.11 0.29
CA LEU A 123 0.63 -3.35 -0.01
C LEU A 123 0.26 -3.45 -1.49
N ARG A 124 -0.18 -2.34 -2.12
CA ARG A 124 -0.44 -2.28 -3.57
C ARG A 124 0.78 -2.73 -4.38
N PHE A 125 1.97 -2.29 -3.99
CA PHE A 125 3.19 -2.77 -4.64
C PHE A 125 3.49 -4.23 -4.32
N GLN A 126 3.50 -4.61 -3.05
CA GLN A 126 3.88 -5.94 -2.60
C GLN A 126 2.97 -7.04 -3.18
N CYS A 127 1.69 -6.73 -3.37
CA CYS A 127 0.70 -7.64 -3.96
C CYS A 127 0.57 -7.50 -5.48
N GLY A 128 1.12 -6.44 -6.07
CA GLY A 128 1.26 -6.26 -7.51
C GLY A 128 2.66 -6.63 -7.99
N ALA A 129 3.41 -5.62 -8.44
CA ALA A 129 4.73 -5.80 -9.06
C ALA A 129 5.78 -6.45 -8.14
N GLY A 130 5.63 -6.33 -6.81
CA GLY A 130 6.51 -6.92 -5.81
C GLY A 130 6.22 -8.39 -5.50
N PHE A 131 5.08 -8.93 -5.95
CA PHE A 131 4.60 -10.24 -5.50
C PHE A 131 5.54 -11.39 -5.89
N PHE A 132 5.83 -11.55 -7.19
CA PHE A 132 6.73 -12.60 -7.66
C PHE A 132 8.15 -12.48 -7.08
N PRO A 133 8.79 -11.28 -7.06
CA PRO A 133 10.05 -11.09 -6.35
C PRO A 133 10.04 -11.61 -4.90
N ALA A 134 8.94 -11.40 -4.18
CA ALA A 134 8.79 -11.85 -2.80
C ALA A 134 8.55 -13.36 -2.70
N VAL A 135 7.60 -13.91 -3.47
CA VAL A 135 7.23 -15.33 -3.41
C VAL A 135 8.42 -16.22 -3.75
N ASP A 136 9.18 -15.88 -4.79
CA ASP A 136 10.38 -16.63 -5.21
C ASP A 136 11.48 -16.63 -4.13
N ASN A 137 11.46 -15.66 -3.22
CA ASN A 137 12.43 -15.49 -2.14
C ASN A 137 11.81 -15.66 -0.73
N TRP A 138 10.58 -16.19 -0.65
CA TRP A 138 9.76 -16.08 0.55
C TRP A 138 10.37 -16.79 1.75
N THR A 139 11.00 -17.95 1.55
CA THR A 139 11.68 -18.69 2.63
C THR A 139 12.76 -17.85 3.33
N CYS A 140 13.46 -16.97 2.60
CA CYS A 140 14.44 -16.07 3.20
C CYS A 140 13.76 -14.85 3.81
N LEU A 141 12.86 -14.19 3.07
CA LEU A 141 12.13 -13.02 3.55
C LEU A 141 11.33 -13.30 4.82
N GLN A 142 10.66 -14.45 4.91
CA GLN A 142 9.94 -14.86 6.11
C GLN A 142 10.86 -14.99 7.34
N LYS A 143 12.12 -15.42 7.17
CA LYS A 143 13.10 -15.43 8.28
C LYS A 143 13.45 -14.01 8.73
N ILE A 144 13.52 -13.06 7.79
CA ILE A 144 13.67 -11.64 8.11
C ILE A 144 12.45 -11.16 8.89
N TYR A 145 11.22 -11.42 8.44
CA TYR A 145 10.03 -11.03 9.19
C TYR A 145 9.95 -11.69 10.58
N LYS A 146 10.37 -12.95 10.73
CA LYS A 146 10.40 -13.64 12.05
C LYS A 146 11.48 -13.12 13.01
N GLY A 147 12.68 -12.81 12.50
CA GLY A 147 13.86 -12.54 13.33
C GLY A 147 14.36 -11.10 13.28
N LYS A 148 13.85 -10.29 12.36
CA LYS A 148 14.30 -8.92 12.05
C LYS A 148 13.14 -7.99 11.64
N SER A 149 11.87 -8.31 11.93
CA SER A 149 10.74 -7.38 11.71
C SER A 149 11.03 -6.03 12.38
N GLY A 150 11.52 -6.05 13.62
CA GLY A 150 11.94 -4.85 14.34
C GLY A 150 13.02 -4.02 13.62
N ALA A 151 13.81 -4.60 12.72
CA ALA A 151 14.78 -3.85 11.91
C ALA A 151 14.11 -3.13 10.72
N LEU A 152 13.11 -3.75 10.08
CA LEU A 152 12.29 -3.08 9.05
C LEU A 152 11.45 -1.96 9.68
N ASP A 153 10.82 -2.24 10.83
CA ASP A 153 10.10 -1.23 11.60
C ASP A 153 11.01 -0.07 12.05
N SER A 154 12.24 -0.37 12.49
CA SER A 154 13.23 0.67 12.83
C SER A 154 13.56 1.58 11.64
N CYS A 155 13.61 1.06 10.41
CA CYS A 155 13.79 1.87 9.21
C CYS A 155 12.62 2.85 9.01
N THR A 156 11.38 2.36 9.16
CA THR A 156 10.16 3.16 9.06
C THR A 156 10.07 4.21 10.17
N THR A 157 10.34 3.81 11.41
CA THR A 157 10.38 4.70 12.58
C THR A 157 11.42 5.79 12.42
N LYS A 158 12.62 5.47 11.96
CA LYS A 158 13.68 6.46 11.69
C LYS A 158 13.25 7.45 10.62
N PHE A 159 12.61 6.99 9.54
CA PHE A 159 12.06 7.87 8.52
C PHE A 159 11.05 8.86 9.12
N TYR A 160 10.07 8.37 9.90
CA TYR A 160 9.07 9.23 10.56
C TYR A 160 9.71 10.26 11.50
N GLN A 161 10.71 9.86 12.27
CA GLN A 161 11.45 10.76 13.16
C GLN A 161 12.17 11.86 12.38
N ASN A 162 12.86 11.48 11.30
CA ASN A 162 13.61 12.42 10.47
C ASN A 162 12.69 13.46 9.80
N ILE A 163 11.59 13.04 9.16
CA ILE A 163 10.65 13.99 8.52
C ILE A 163 9.87 14.87 9.52
N ALA A 164 9.76 14.43 10.79
CA ALA A 164 9.16 15.22 11.86
C ALA A 164 10.13 16.27 12.39
N PHE A 165 11.44 15.98 12.36
CA PHE A 165 12.49 16.90 12.77
C PHE A 165 12.83 17.91 11.68
N ASP A 166 12.92 17.45 10.43
CA ASP A 166 13.32 18.25 9.27
C ASP A 166 12.55 17.79 8.02
N SER A 167 11.56 18.57 7.59
CA SER A 167 10.79 18.22 6.39
C SER A 167 11.51 18.57 5.08
N ASP A 168 12.51 19.46 5.10
CA ASP A 168 13.16 19.98 3.90
C ASP A 168 14.06 18.93 3.26
N ASN A 169 14.58 18.01 4.08
CA ASN A 169 15.40 16.87 3.65
C ASN A 169 14.59 15.59 3.39
N ALA A 170 13.26 15.67 3.25
CA ALA A 170 12.40 14.49 3.12
C ALA A 170 12.83 13.51 2.00
N CYS A 171 13.25 14.00 0.83
CA CYS A 171 13.70 13.11 -0.25
C CYS A 171 15.00 12.36 0.08
N GLN A 172 15.89 12.94 0.90
CA GLN A 172 17.04 12.21 1.41
C GLN A 172 16.58 11.10 2.37
N TYR A 173 15.61 11.38 3.23
CA TYR A 173 15.09 10.38 4.17
C TYR A 173 14.31 9.26 3.49
N VAL A 174 13.65 9.53 2.36
CA VAL A 174 13.08 8.48 1.49
C VAL A 174 14.20 7.54 1.02
N GLN A 175 15.31 8.10 0.50
CA GLN A 175 16.46 7.31 0.03
C GLN A 175 17.13 6.52 1.16
N ASP A 176 17.30 7.14 2.33
CA ASP A 176 17.88 6.48 3.50
C ASP A 176 17.01 5.28 3.95
N GLY A 177 15.69 5.43 3.94
CA GLY A 177 14.77 4.34 4.28
C GLY A 177 14.77 3.22 3.24
N MET A 178 14.84 3.55 1.95
CA MET A 178 15.02 2.57 0.86
C MET A 178 16.30 1.75 1.06
N GLU A 179 17.41 2.43 1.35
CA GLU A 179 18.70 1.79 1.62
C GLU A 179 18.65 0.93 2.90
N CYS A 180 17.97 1.41 3.94
CA CYS A 180 17.77 0.66 5.18
C CYS A 180 17.04 -0.66 4.93
N TYR A 181 15.89 -0.63 4.23
CA TYR A 181 15.14 -1.84 3.86
C TYR A 181 15.99 -2.82 3.04
N LYS A 182 16.71 -2.31 2.04
CA LYS A 182 17.63 -3.09 1.19
C LYS A 182 18.69 -3.82 2.03
N ASN A 183 19.24 -3.14 3.03
CA ASN A 183 20.30 -3.69 3.87
C ASN A 183 19.80 -4.75 4.84
N VAL A 184 18.59 -4.59 5.40
CA VAL A 184 17.97 -5.59 6.28
C VAL A 184 17.82 -6.94 5.58
N VAL A 185 17.44 -6.95 4.30
CA VAL A 185 17.23 -8.16 3.48
C VAL A 185 18.46 -8.59 2.67
N SER A 186 19.62 -7.97 2.88
CA SER A 186 20.80 -8.13 2.02
C SER A 186 21.27 -9.58 1.84
N GLY A 187 21.03 -10.44 2.83
CA GLY A 187 21.33 -11.89 2.78
C GLY A 187 20.37 -12.73 1.93
N CYS A 188 19.29 -12.15 1.39
CA CYS A 188 18.28 -12.84 0.59
C CYS A 188 18.45 -12.68 -0.93
N GLY A 189 19.55 -12.08 -1.39
CA GLY A 189 19.85 -11.90 -2.81
C GLY A 189 19.28 -10.62 -3.43
N LEU A 190 19.58 -10.40 -4.71
CA LEU A 190 19.27 -9.15 -5.42
C LEU A 190 17.76 -8.92 -5.60
N THR A 191 16.99 -9.97 -5.88
CA THR A 191 15.53 -9.87 -6.05
C THR A 191 14.83 -9.48 -4.75
N ALA A 192 15.26 -10.02 -3.61
CA ALA A 192 14.75 -9.61 -2.30
C ALA A 192 15.14 -8.16 -1.96
N LYS A 193 16.36 -7.74 -2.31
CA LYS A 193 16.80 -6.33 -2.18
C LYS A 193 15.93 -5.38 -2.99
N TYR A 194 15.59 -5.76 -4.23
CA TYR A 194 14.66 -5.00 -5.08
C TYR A 194 13.28 -4.88 -4.43
N TYR A 195 12.70 -6.01 -4.02
CA TYR A 195 11.42 -6.05 -3.33
C TYR A 195 11.39 -5.12 -2.10
N ALA A 196 12.37 -5.22 -1.21
CA ALA A 196 12.38 -4.42 0.02
C ALA A 196 12.57 -2.92 -0.27
N CYS A 197 13.49 -2.59 -1.18
CA CYS A 197 13.74 -1.21 -1.54
C CYS A 197 12.51 -0.54 -2.19
N GLU A 198 11.89 -1.21 -3.18
CA GLU A 198 10.70 -0.66 -3.85
C GLU A 198 9.49 -0.65 -2.91
N SER A 199 9.36 -1.62 -1.99
CA SER A 199 8.32 -1.57 -0.94
C SER A 199 8.39 -0.26 -0.14
N PHE A 200 9.59 0.16 0.27
CA PHE A 200 9.75 1.40 1.03
C PHE A 200 9.55 2.66 0.15
N LYS A 201 10.03 2.62 -1.09
CA LYS A 201 9.80 3.71 -2.04
C LYS A 201 8.30 3.93 -2.24
N GLU A 202 7.56 2.86 -2.51
CA GLU A 202 6.11 2.88 -2.70
C GLU A 202 5.40 3.29 -1.42
N PHE A 203 5.83 2.81 -0.25
CA PHE A 203 5.33 3.27 1.05
C PHE A 203 5.32 4.79 1.17
N THR A 204 6.38 5.49 0.74
CA THR A 204 6.45 6.97 0.89
C THR A 204 5.72 7.77 -0.19
N LYS A 205 5.36 7.16 -1.33
CA LYS A 205 4.80 7.88 -2.49
C LYS A 205 3.54 8.70 -2.22
N PRO A 206 2.58 8.30 -1.37
CA PRO A 206 1.36 9.09 -1.17
C PRO A 206 1.61 10.54 -0.73
N LYS A 207 2.77 10.82 -0.14
CA LYS A 207 3.19 12.18 0.23
C LYS A 207 4.42 12.67 -0.53
N TYR A 208 5.32 11.76 -0.88
CA TYR A 208 6.66 12.07 -1.38
C TYR A 208 6.88 11.61 -2.83
N ASN A 209 5.82 11.53 -3.64
CA ASN A 209 5.87 11.15 -5.06
C ASN A 209 6.78 12.06 -5.92
N TYR A 210 7.06 13.28 -5.49
CA TYR A 210 7.96 14.22 -6.15
C TYR A 210 9.44 13.88 -5.98
N CYS A 211 9.79 12.98 -5.05
CA CYS A 211 11.16 12.54 -4.86
C CYS A 211 11.57 11.59 -6.00
N SER A 212 12.69 11.89 -6.67
CA SER A 212 13.23 11.11 -7.80
C SER A 212 14.02 9.87 -7.34
N ALA A 213 13.55 9.20 -6.28
CA ALA A 213 14.27 8.10 -5.66
C ALA A 213 14.17 6.81 -6.48
N ILE A 214 15.30 6.11 -6.63
CA ILE A 214 15.44 4.91 -7.47
C ILE A 214 16.17 3.82 -6.69
N CYS A 215 15.63 2.61 -6.69
CA CYS A 215 16.30 1.46 -6.14
C CYS A 215 17.51 1.05 -6.97
N ARG A 216 18.72 1.36 -6.47
CA ARG A 216 19.98 0.94 -7.09
C ARG A 216 20.45 -0.38 -6.46
N LEU A 217 20.42 -1.43 -7.27
CA LEU A 217 20.90 -2.77 -6.93
C LEU A 217 22.39 -2.90 -7.32
N GLN A 218 23.23 -2.03 -6.75
CA GLN A 218 24.69 -2.11 -6.89
C GLN A 218 25.28 -2.83 -5.69
#